data_AF-A0A0S8L314-F1
#
_entry.id   AF-A0A0S8L314-F1
#
_cell.length_a   1.000
_cell.length_b   1.000
_cell.length_c   1.000
_cell.angle_alpha   90.00
_cell.angle_beta   90.00
_cell.angle_gamma   90.00
#
_symmetry.space_group_name_H-M   'P 1'
#
loop_
_entity.id
_entity.type
_entity.pdbx_description
1 polymer ?
#
loop_
_entity_poly.entity_id
_entity_poly.type
_entity_poly.pdbx_seq_one_letter_code
_entity_poly.pdbx_strand_id
1 'polypeptide(L)'
;MSFNGSGTFNINTTGQPVVSGTIISSSAFNALTADLANGLSTCITKDGQTTITSNIPMANYKITGLGTATVDGDALSYGNTATISTLTLTDALSAANGGTGLTSTGANGNVLMASGGAWVSSPIPSGGIVYALIFGL
;
A
#
# COMPACT_ATOMS: atom_id res chain seq x y z
N MET A 1 25.22 9.12 -16.95
CA MET A 1 24.98 8.13 -15.87
C MET A 1 23.50 7.75 -15.84
N SER A 2 23.19 6.46 -15.71
CA SER A 2 21.82 5.95 -15.68
C SER A 2 21.03 6.59 -14.55
N PHE A 3 19.81 7.06 -14.83
CA PHE A 3 18.82 7.47 -13.83
C PHE A 3 18.27 6.23 -13.10
N ASN A 4 19.15 5.43 -12.49
CA ASN A 4 18.85 4.15 -11.86
C ASN A 4 18.31 4.30 -10.42
N GLY A 5 17.58 5.38 -10.12
CA GLY A 5 17.03 5.61 -8.79
C GLY A 5 18.06 5.99 -7.71
N SER A 6 19.35 6.12 -8.03
CA SER A 6 20.41 6.57 -7.09
C SER A 6 20.63 8.10 -7.09
N GLY A 7 19.87 8.85 -7.90
CA GLY A 7 19.81 10.31 -7.80
C GLY A 7 20.99 11.10 -8.38
N THR A 8 21.76 10.56 -9.33
CA THR A 8 22.74 11.41 -10.04
C THR A 8 22.76 11.13 -11.54
N PHE A 9 22.11 12.04 -12.27
CA PHE A 9 22.26 12.17 -13.71
C PHE A 9 23.31 13.22 -14.00
N ASN A 10 24.50 12.78 -14.36
CA ASN A 10 25.46 13.68 -14.99
C ASN A 10 25.44 13.41 -16.48
N ILE A 11 25.49 14.51 -17.21
CA ILE A 11 25.83 14.52 -18.62
C ILE A 11 27.35 14.48 -18.67
N ASN A 12 27.89 13.35 -19.09
CA ASN A 12 29.34 13.10 -19.15
C ASN A 12 29.86 13.06 -20.60
N THR A 13 29.05 13.53 -21.55
CA THR A 13 29.47 13.77 -22.93
C THR A 13 30.42 14.98 -22.99
N THR A 14 31.65 14.75 -23.44
CA THR A 14 32.67 15.78 -23.67
C THR A 14 32.26 16.72 -24.81
N GLY A 15 32.57 18.02 -24.69
CA GLY A 15 32.21 19.04 -25.70
C GLY A 15 31.05 19.97 -25.31
N GLN A 16 30.67 19.96 -24.03
CA GLN A 16 29.75 20.91 -23.40
C GLN A 16 30.57 21.74 -22.40
N PRO A 17 30.46 23.09 -22.36
CA PRO A 17 29.30 23.92 -22.74
C PRO A 17 29.30 24.44 -24.19
N VAL A 18 28.09 24.68 -24.71
CA VAL A 18 27.88 25.42 -25.98
C VAL A 18 28.08 26.92 -25.75
N VAL A 19 28.88 27.58 -26.59
CA VAL A 19 29.16 29.02 -26.52
C VAL A 19 28.64 29.71 -27.77
N SER A 20 28.00 30.87 -27.61
CA SER A 20 27.49 31.66 -28.74
C SER A 20 28.61 32.00 -29.73
N GLY A 21 28.33 31.89 -31.02
CA GLY A 21 29.29 32.16 -32.10
C GLY A 21 30.30 31.05 -32.38
N THR A 22 30.22 29.89 -31.72
CA THR A 22 31.10 28.74 -31.99
C THR A 22 30.37 27.62 -32.72
N ILE A 23 31.07 26.93 -33.63
CA ILE A 23 30.51 25.75 -34.33
C ILE A 23 30.39 24.60 -33.34
N ILE A 24 29.18 24.05 -33.23
CA ILE A 24 28.90 22.90 -32.37
C ILE A 24 29.26 21.62 -33.10
N SER A 25 29.95 20.71 -32.41
CA SER A 25 30.21 19.38 -32.95
C SER A 25 28.91 18.57 -33.01
N SER A 26 28.55 18.11 -34.20
CA SER A 26 27.39 17.22 -34.40
C SER A 26 27.53 15.92 -33.61
N SER A 27 28.75 15.40 -33.44
CA SER A 27 28.96 14.19 -32.62
C SER A 27 28.68 14.43 -31.14
N ALA A 28 29.11 15.58 -30.60
CA ALA A 28 28.86 15.93 -29.20
C ALA A 28 27.36 16.19 -28.95
N PHE A 29 26.68 16.84 -29.90
CA PHE A 29 25.25 17.08 -29.81
C PHE A 29 24.43 15.79 -29.91
N ASN A 30 24.75 14.91 -30.86
CA ASN A 30 24.07 13.62 -31.00
C ASN A 30 24.28 12.73 -29.76
N ALA A 31 25.47 12.74 -29.17
CA ALA A 31 25.75 12.02 -27.93
C ALA A 31 24.93 12.58 -26.75
N LEU A 32 24.82 13.90 -26.62
CA LEU A 32 23.95 14.54 -25.64
C LEU A 32 22.47 14.12 -25.82
N THR A 33 21.97 14.14 -27.05
CA THR A 33 20.60 13.73 -27.35
C THR A 33 20.35 12.27 -26.98
N ALA A 34 21.31 11.39 -27.25
CA ALA A 34 21.23 9.98 -26.85
C ALA A 34 21.25 9.81 -25.32
N ASP A 35 22.12 10.53 -24.61
CA ASP A 35 22.18 10.51 -23.15
C ASP A 35 20.85 10.94 -22.51
N LEU A 36 20.23 12.01 -23.05
CA LEU A 36 18.92 12.47 -22.61
C LEU A 36 17.82 11.44 -22.87
N ALA A 37 17.75 10.89 -24.09
CA ALA A 37 16.75 9.91 -24.46
C ALA A 37 16.83 8.66 -23.56
N ASN A 38 18.05 8.16 -23.33
CA ASN A 38 18.28 7.00 -22.48
C ASN A 38 17.93 7.29 -21.01
N GLY A 39 18.39 8.43 -20.49
CA GLY A 39 18.13 8.82 -19.10
C GLY A 39 16.64 8.99 -18.81
N LEU A 40 15.95 9.81 -19.62
CA LEU A 40 14.54 10.13 -19.42
C LEU A 40 13.62 8.91 -19.60
N SER A 41 13.98 7.96 -20.47
CA SER A 41 13.21 6.71 -20.66
C SER A 41 13.20 5.80 -19.44
N THR A 42 14.09 6.04 -18.47
CA THR A 42 14.16 5.26 -17.21
C THR A 42 13.49 5.97 -16.03
N CYS A 43 13.00 7.19 -16.21
CA CYS A 43 12.39 7.99 -15.15
C CYS A 43 10.91 7.68 -14.98
N ILE A 44 10.41 7.69 -13.74
CA ILE A 44 8.98 7.79 -13.45
C ILE A 44 8.59 9.26 -13.58
N THR A 45 7.68 9.56 -14.51
CA THR A 45 7.25 10.94 -14.79
C THR A 45 6.08 11.35 -13.90
N LYS A 46 5.98 12.66 -13.62
CA LYS A 46 4.92 13.24 -12.76
C LYS A 46 3.50 13.07 -13.30
N ASP A 47 3.36 12.80 -14.59
CA ASP A 47 2.10 12.58 -15.28
C ASP A 47 1.71 11.08 -15.37
N GLY A 48 2.52 10.18 -14.78
CA GLY A 48 2.18 8.77 -14.63
C GLY A 48 2.27 7.93 -15.92
N GLN A 49 2.90 8.45 -16.97
CA GLN A 49 2.97 7.76 -18.27
C GLN A 49 3.97 6.59 -18.27
N THR A 50 4.98 6.61 -17.40
CA THR A 50 5.97 5.53 -17.31
C THR A 50 5.39 4.29 -16.63
N THR A 51 5.42 3.15 -17.31
CA THR A 51 5.10 1.84 -16.70
C THR A 51 6.22 1.40 -15.78
N ILE A 52 5.89 1.12 -14.51
CA ILE A 52 6.83 0.60 -13.53
C ILE A 52 7.04 -0.90 -13.77
N THR A 53 8.29 -1.31 -14.00
CA THR A 53 8.65 -2.71 -14.32
C THR A 53 9.49 -3.39 -13.22
N SER A 54 9.79 -2.69 -12.13
CA SER A 54 10.55 -3.20 -10.98
C SER A 54 10.07 -2.54 -9.69
N ASN A 55 10.42 -3.14 -8.55
CA ASN A 55 10.07 -2.60 -7.22
C ASN A 55 10.73 -1.24 -7.00
N ILE A 56 9.98 -0.30 -6.39
CA ILE A 56 10.46 1.05 -6.09
C ILE A 56 10.82 1.16 -4.59
N PRO A 57 12.11 1.20 -4.22
CA PRO A 57 12.50 1.41 -2.84
C PRO A 57 12.25 2.87 -2.43
N MET A 58 11.46 3.08 -1.37
CA MET A 58 11.17 4.42 -0.81
C MET A 58 12.11 4.82 0.35
N ALA A 59 13.09 3.98 0.68
CA ALA A 59 13.91 4.10 1.89
C ALA A 59 13.01 4.32 3.13
N ASN A 60 13.20 5.42 3.85
CA ASN A 60 12.40 5.79 5.02
C ASN A 60 11.37 6.89 4.73
N TYR A 61 11.07 7.15 3.45
CA TYR A 61 10.15 8.20 3.04
C TYR A 61 8.72 7.67 2.88
N LYS A 62 7.76 8.54 3.18
CA LYS A 62 6.32 8.27 3.08
C LYS A 62 5.81 8.58 1.68
N ILE A 63 4.78 7.86 1.23
CA ILE A 63 3.93 8.27 0.11
C ILE A 63 2.86 9.21 0.67
N THR A 64 2.97 10.50 0.41
CA THR A 64 2.03 11.53 0.88
C THR A 64 1.06 11.95 -0.21
N GLY A 65 -0.18 12.29 0.16
CA GLY A 65 -1.20 12.71 -0.80
C GLY A 65 -1.85 11.56 -1.58
N LEU A 66 -1.71 10.32 -1.10
CA LEU A 66 -2.37 9.16 -1.69
C LEU A 66 -3.89 9.23 -1.47
N GLY A 67 -4.68 9.13 -2.54
CA GLY A 67 -6.14 9.14 -2.47
C GLY A 67 -6.72 7.92 -1.75
N THR A 68 -8.03 7.94 -1.51
CA THR A 68 -8.75 6.77 -0.99
C THR A 68 -8.87 5.71 -2.09
N ALA A 69 -8.56 4.46 -1.75
CA ALA A 69 -8.72 3.32 -2.65
C ALA A 69 -10.21 3.08 -2.96
N THR A 70 -10.54 2.82 -4.22
CA THR A 70 -11.93 2.64 -4.70
C THR A 70 -12.16 1.30 -5.39
N VAL A 71 -11.11 0.67 -5.89
CA VAL A 71 -11.17 -0.62 -6.60
C VAL A 71 -10.05 -1.57 -6.18
N ASP A 72 -10.21 -2.85 -6.49
CA ASP A 72 -9.18 -3.85 -6.28
C ASP A 72 -7.92 -3.51 -7.08
N GLY A 73 -6.76 -3.51 -6.39
CA GLY A 73 -5.47 -3.14 -6.97
C GLY A 73 -5.00 -1.73 -6.64
N ASP A 74 -5.87 -0.87 -6.08
CA ASP A 74 -5.47 0.44 -5.59
C ASP A 74 -4.54 0.33 -4.36
N ALA A 75 -3.59 1.27 -4.23
CA ALA A 75 -2.79 1.39 -3.03
C ALA A 75 -3.64 1.96 -1.87
N LEU A 76 -3.65 1.26 -0.73
CA LEU A 76 -4.39 1.70 0.45
C LEU A 76 -3.62 2.81 1.19
N SER A 77 -4.26 3.96 1.41
CA SER A 77 -3.74 5.05 2.24
C SER A 77 -3.98 4.82 3.73
N TYR A 78 -3.03 5.24 4.57
CA TYR A 78 -3.08 5.05 6.02
C TYR A 78 -4.35 5.67 6.64
N GLY A 79 -5.03 4.90 7.49
CA GLY A 79 -6.26 5.31 8.18
C GLY A 79 -7.55 5.04 7.40
N ASN A 80 -7.48 4.51 6.17
CA ASN A 80 -8.67 4.10 5.41
C ASN A 80 -9.08 2.65 5.70
N THR A 81 -10.37 2.37 5.47
CA THR A 81 -10.94 1.01 5.54
C THR A 81 -10.44 0.17 4.37
N ALA A 82 -10.09 -1.09 4.64
CA ALA A 82 -9.74 -2.08 3.62
C ALA A 82 -10.76 -3.22 3.60
N THR A 83 -11.11 -3.68 2.40
CA THR A 83 -11.85 -4.94 2.22
C THR A 83 -10.84 -6.05 2.01
N ILE A 84 -10.78 -7.02 2.93
CA ILE A 84 -9.80 -8.12 2.88
C ILE A 84 -10.55 -9.44 2.70
N SER A 85 -10.32 -10.12 1.57
CA SER A 85 -10.97 -11.41 1.26
C SER A 85 -10.57 -12.52 2.24
N THR A 86 -9.30 -12.57 2.64
CA THR A 86 -8.80 -13.51 3.65
C THR A 86 -7.75 -12.81 4.51
N LEU A 87 -8.02 -12.71 5.81
CA LEU A 87 -7.08 -12.17 6.78
C LEU A 87 -6.39 -13.32 7.51
N THR A 88 -5.08 -13.48 7.29
CA THR A 88 -4.24 -14.44 8.05
C THR A 88 -3.41 -13.66 9.06
N LEU A 89 -3.49 -14.05 10.33
CA LEU A 89 -2.73 -13.43 11.42
C LEU A 89 -1.78 -14.48 12.01
N THR A 90 -0.51 -14.10 12.22
CA THR A 90 0.48 -14.95 12.93
C THR A 90 0.41 -14.78 14.45
N ASP A 91 -0.20 -13.69 14.90
CA ASP A 91 -0.38 -13.29 16.30
C ASP A 91 -1.81 -12.82 16.55
N ALA A 92 -2.18 -12.59 17.81
CA ALA A 92 -3.51 -12.11 18.16
C ALA A 92 -3.77 -10.68 17.65
N LEU A 93 -4.96 -10.44 17.08
CA LEU A 93 -5.44 -9.10 16.75
C LEU A 93 -5.93 -8.38 18.01
N SER A 94 -5.19 -7.37 18.45
CA SER A 94 -5.61 -6.47 19.53
C SER A 94 -6.47 -5.32 18.99
N ALA A 95 -7.80 -5.41 19.13
CA ALA A 95 -8.72 -4.36 18.72
C ALA A 95 -9.01 -3.39 19.88
N ALA A 96 -8.53 -2.13 19.78
CA ALA A 96 -8.65 -1.13 20.86
C ALA A 96 -10.05 -0.52 20.97
N ASN A 97 -10.72 -0.25 19.85
CA ASN A 97 -12.09 0.28 19.79
C ASN A 97 -12.77 -0.18 18.49
N GLY A 98 -13.81 -1.01 18.58
CA GLY A 98 -14.66 -1.35 17.43
C GLY A 98 -14.57 -2.79 16.89
N GLY A 99 -13.70 -3.64 17.45
CA GLY A 99 -14.06 -5.05 17.52
C GLY A 99 -15.09 -5.16 18.63
N THR A 100 -16.39 -5.00 18.35
CA THR A 100 -17.43 -4.98 19.39
C THR A 100 -17.57 -6.31 20.14
N GLY A 101 -16.64 -7.25 20.03
CA GLY A 101 -16.92 -8.66 20.25
C GLY A 101 -16.06 -9.48 21.19
N LEU A 102 -14.96 -8.96 21.73
CA LEU A 102 -14.12 -9.77 22.60
C LEU A 102 -13.37 -8.92 23.63
N THR A 103 -13.97 -8.77 24.80
CA THR A 103 -13.38 -8.07 25.96
C THR A 103 -12.49 -8.98 26.83
N SER A 104 -12.44 -10.29 26.51
CA SER A 104 -11.56 -11.28 27.13
C SER A 104 -11.47 -12.51 26.22
N THR A 105 -10.35 -13.24 26.23
CA THR A 105 -10.29 -14.60 25.67
C THR A 105 -11.38 -15.43 26.35
N GLY A 106 -12.26 -16.08 25.56
CA GLY A 106 -13.26 -16.98 26.10
C GLY A 106 -12.60 -18.14 26.83
N ALA A 107 -13.17 -18.58 27.96
CA ALA A 107 -12.75 -19.82 28.59
C ALA A 107 -13.04 -21.02 27.66
N ASN A 108 -12.33 -22.13 27.86
CA ASN A 108 -12.61 -23.37 27.12
C ASN A 108 -14.09 -23.76 27.28
N GLY A 109 -14.78 -23.97 26.15
CA GLY A 109 -16.22 -24.28 26.14
C GLY A 109 -17.14 -23.06 26.03
N ASN A 110 -16.60 -21.85 25.82
CA ASN A 110 -17.39 -20.65 25.55
C ASN A 110 -17.64 -20.45 24.06
N VAL A 111 -18.80 -19.88 23.70
CA VAL A 111 -19.16 -19.48 22.33
C VAL A 111 -19.34 -17.95 22.29
N LEU A 112 -19.01 -17.32 21.16
CA LEU A 112 -19.34 -15.90 20.95
C LEU A 112 -20.83 -15.77 20.60
N MET A 113 -21.54 -14.96 21.38
CA MET A 113 -22.96 -14.66 21.14
C MET A 113 -23.17 -13.15 21.05
N ALA A 114 -24.08 -12.73 20.17
CA ALA A 114 -24.46 -11.33 20.03
C ALA A 114 -25.40 -10.92 21.18
N SER A 115 -25.12 -9.79 21.83
CA SER A 115 -25.94 -9.22 22.92
C SER A 115 -26.80 -8.02 22.46
N GLY A 116 -27.03 -7.88 21.16
CA GLY A 116 -27.81 -6.77 20.57
C GLY A 116 -27.06 -5.46 20.37
N GLY A 117 -25.78 -5.38 20.76
CA GLY A 117 -24.90 -4.23 20.51
C GLY A 117 -23.40 -4.53 20.61
N ALA A 118 -23.06 -5.72 21.11
CA ALA A 118 -21.72 -6.27 21.21
C ALA A 118 -21.76 -7.78 20.93
N TRP A 119 -20.59 -8.39 20.73
CA TRP A 119 -20.43 -9.83 20.94
C TRP A 119 -19.75 -10.08 22.28
N VAL A 120 -20.21 -11.12 22.98
CA VAL A 120 -19.69 -11.51 24.29
C VAL A 120 -19.31 -12.98 24.27
N SER A 121 -18.20 -13.34 24.91
CA SER A 121 -17.89 -14.75 25.17
C SER A 121 -18.80 -15.22 26.30
N SER A 122 -19.58 -16.28 26.06
CA SER A 122 -20.50 -16.82 27.06
C SER A 122 -20.31 -18.33 27.18
N PRO A 123 -20.34 -18.89 28.40
CA PRO A 123 -20.22 -20.33 28.60
C PRO A 123 -21.41 -21.05 27.96
N ILE A 124 -21.16 -22.22 27.35
CA ILE A 124 -22.24 -23.15 27.00
C ILE A 124 -22.83 -23.66 28.33
N PRO A 125 -24.12 -23.43 28.64
CA PRO A 125 -24.73 -23.99 29.84
C PRO A 125 -24.63 -25.52 29.79
N SER A 126 -24.38 -26.16 30.93
CA SER A 126 -24.17 -27.62 31.02
C SER A 126 -25.35 -28.47 30.52
N GLY A 127 -26.51 -27.87 30.22
CA GLY A 127 -27.69 -28.51 29.63
C GLY A 127 -28.00 -28.17 28.17
N GLY A 128 -27.13 -27.45 27.45
CA GLY A 128 -27.41 -27.00 26.08
C GLY A 128 -28.36 -25.79 25.98
N ILE A 129 -28.62 -25.30 24.77
CA ILE A 129 -29.50 -24.15 24.52
C ILE A 129 -30.96 -24.64 24.52
N VAL A 130 -31.70 -24.41 25.62
CA VAL A 130 -33.13 -24.75 25.70
C VAL A 130 -33.96 -23.60 25.12
N TYR A 131 -34.45 -23.75 23.88
CA TYR A 131 -35.48 -22.85 23.35
C TYR A 131 -36.84 -23.23 23.96
N ALA A 132 -37.37 -22.39 24.86
CA ALA A 132 -38.72 -22.55 25.36
C ALA A 132 -39.72 -22.14 24.25
N LEU A 133 -40.36 -23.13 23.61
CA LEU A 133 -41.53 -22.89 22.76
C LEU A 133 -42.72 -22.54 23.66
N ILE A 134 -42.98 -21.25 23.82
CA ILE A 134 -44.24 -20.79 24.44
C ILE A 134 -45.34 -21.01 23.40
N PHE A 135 -46.04 -22.13 23.48
CA PHE A 135 -47.34 -22.28 22.82
C PHE A 135 -48.36 -21.50 23.67
N GLY A 136 -48.68 -20.28 23.24
CA GLY A 136 -49.83 -19.54 23.77
C GLY A 136 -51.11 -20.29 23.43
N LEU A 137 -51.88 -20.66 24.45
CA LEU A 137 -53.27 -21.09 24.35
C LEU A 137 -54.20 -19.89 24.15
#